data_AF-A0A454VYA0-F1
#
_entry.id   AF-A0A454VYA0-F1
#
_cell.length_a   1.000
_cell.length_b   1.000
_cell.length_c   1.000
_cell.angle_alpha   90.00
_cell.angle_beta   90.00
_cell.angle_gamma   90.00
#
_symmetry.space_group_name_H-M   'P 1'
#
loop_
_entity.id
_entity.type
_entity.pdbx_description
1 polymer ?
#
loop_
_entity_poly.entity_id
_entity_poly.type
_entity_poly.pdbx_seq_one_letter_code
_entity_poly.pdbx_strand_id
1 'polypeptide(L)'
;WSGTPDVKEPKVCDAMDWFAFDALPKPMVAYCRAGLEAYRAGVPMVVHFQEPDDPIGHDPAVDRLRLVPAPGGGEPRPAREVREFAEQAVGRITAWTDVSWARTASRVWRAQDASGGVWFVKIHQNDRFHGREVAALRDWVPGLGGAGPRLVAADAGLRAVVLTAVEGRPLHGMALPSDEERRVFRAIGELTARIHASPLPPAAPGTAPVVPCAKLERHLDGARPHLRPGDEEYVRWVVASAVHLPPVEAVVTHGDLQLRNLLRGGDGTLRIIDFE
;
A
#
# COMPACT_ATOMS: atom_id res chain seq x y z
N TRP A 1 -5.10 -30.10 -41.74
CA TRP A 1 -3.93 -29.72 -42.56
C TRP A 1 -2.81 -30.71 -42.26
N SER A 2 -2.11 -31.18 -43.29
CA SER A 2 -1.02 -32.16 -43.17
C SER A 2 0.18 -31.67 -44.00
N GLY A 3 1.27 -31.29 -43.32
CA GLY A 3 2.52 -30.82 -43.94
C GLY A 3 3.44 -30.17 -42.90
N THR A 4 4.73 -30.08 -43.21
CA THR A 4 5.68 -29.24 -42.46
C THR A 4 5.61 -27.82 -43.02
N PRO A 5 5.33 -26.80 -42.21
CA PRO A 5 5.18 -25.44 -42.71
C PRO A 5 6.56 -24.90 -43.14
N ASP A 6 6.62 -24.21 -44.28
CA ASP A 6 7.85 -23.60 -44.82
C ASP A 6 7.71 -22.09 -45.03
N VAL A 7 8.81 -21.35 -44.82
CA VAL A 7 8.85 -19.90 -45.02
C VAL A 7 8.79 -19.58 -46.51
N LYS A 8 7.74 -18.88 -46.94
CA LYS A 8 7.55 -18.47 -48.35
C LYS A 8 8.30 -17.21 -48.75
N GLU A 9 8.67 -16.37 -47.78
CA GLU A 9 9.34 -15.10 -48.03
C GLU A 9 10.65 -15.00 -47.22
N PRO A 10 11.70 -15.76 -47.61
CA PRO A 10 12.94 -15.88 -46.83
C PRO A 10 13.76 -14.58 -46.74
N LYS A 11 13.33 -13.51 -47.41
CA LYS A 11 13.95 -12.18 -47.32
C LYS A 11 13.37 -11.31 -46.20
N VAL A 12 12.21 -11.68 -45.66
CA VAL A 12 11.48 -10.90 -44.64
C VAL A 12 11.12 -11.74 -43.41
N CYS A 13 11.25 -13.06 -43.49
CA CYS A 13 10.92 -13.99 -42.43
C CYS A 13 12.08 -14.95 -42.21
N ASP A 14 12.67 -14.89 -41.01
CA ASP A 14 13.92 -15.61 -40.69
C ASP A 14 13.66 -17.03 -40.18
N ALA A 15 12.48 -17.30 -39.62
CA ALA A 15 12.11 -18.61 -39.07
C ALA A 15 10.58 -18.75 -38.93
N MET A 16 10.12 -20.01 -38.93
CA MET A 16 8.76 -20.37 -38.55
C MET A 16 8.81 -21.61 -37.67
N ASP A 17 8.46 -21.44 -36.40
CA ASP A 17 8.47 -22.50 -35.39
C ASP A 17 7.41 -22.21 -34.32
N TRP A 18 7.17 -23.18 -33.43
CA TRP A 18 6.27 -23.06 -32.29
C TRP A 18 7.04 -22.67 -31.03
N PHE A 19 6.73 -21.50 -30.48
CA PHE A 19 7.40 -21.00 -29.28
C PHE A 19 6.44 -21.01 -28.09
N ALA A 20 6.92 -21.50 -26.96
CA ALA A 20 6.24 -21.32 -25.69
C ALA A 20 6.29 -19.83 -25.30
N PHE A 21 5.24 -19.33 -24.66
CA PHE A 21 5.18 -17.92 -24.27
C PHE A 21 6.38 -17.53 -23.38
N ASP A 22 6.85 -18.40 -22.48
CA ASP A 22 7.99 -18.19 -21.58
C ASP A 22 9.37 -18.38 -22.23
N ALA A 23 9.41 -18.84 -23.48
CA ALA A 23 10.63 -19.06 -24.25
C ALA A 23 10.52 -18.45 -25.66
N LEU A 24 10.21 -17.16 -25.73
CA LEU A 24 10.11 -16.43 -27.00
C LEU A 24 11.48 -16.36 -27.72
N PRO A 25 11.49 -16.38 -29.07
CA PRO A 25 12.71 -16.33 -29.85
C PRO A 25 13.44 -14.99 -29.68
N LYS A 26 14.76 -15.02 -29.91
CA LYS A 26 15.60 -13.82 -29.95
C LYS A 26 16.43 -13.84 -31.26
N PRO A 27 16.52 -12.72 -31.99
CA PRO A 27 15.84 -11.45 -31.75
C PRO A 27 14.33 -11.52 -32.08
N MET A 28 13.56 -10.56 -31.58
CA MET A 28 12.12 -10.43 -31.87
C MET A 28 11.81 -8.96 -32.14
N VAL A 29 10.88 -8.66 -33.06
CA VAL A 29 10.44 -7.28 -33.33
C VAL A 29 9.72 -6.70 -32.11
N ALA A 30 10.06 -5.45 -31.74
CA ALA A 30 9.62 -4.81 -30.50
C ALA A 30 8.09 -4.75 -30.35
N TYR A 31 7.36 -4.30 -31.38
CA TYR A 31 5.90 -4.21 -31.29
C TYR A 31 5.21 -5.59 -31.24
N CYS A 32 5.78 -6.61 -31.90
CA CYS A 32 5.28 -7.99 -31.82
C CYS A 32 5.42 -8.52 -30.38
N ARG A 33 6.58 -8.27 -29.76
CA ARG A 33 6.81 -8.60 -28.35
C ARG A 33 5.83 -7.86 -27.45
N ALA A 34 5.57 -6.58 -27.71
CA ALA A 34 4.59 -5.79 -26.95
C ALA A 34 3.17 -6.38 -27.02
N GLY A 35 2.75 -6.85 -28.20
CA GLY A 35 1.48 -7.55 -28.37
C GLY A 35 1.37 -8.84 -27.53
N LEU A 36 2.42 -9.66 -27.51
CA LEU A 36 2.45 -10.88 -26.69
C LEU A 36 2.46 -10.56 -25.19
N GLU A 37 3.15 -9.51 -24.77
CA GLU A 37 3.14 -9.06 -23.37
C GLU A 37 1.76 -8.53 -22.95
N ALA A 38 1.06 -7.82 -23.82
CA ALA A 38 -0.30 -7.39 -23.57
C ALA A 38 -1.27 -8.57 -23.42
N TYR A 39 -1.14 -9.56 -24.29
CA TYR A 39 -1.91 -10.81 -24.21
C TYR A 39 -1.67 -11.52 -22.87
N ARG A 40 -0.41 -11.63 -22.43
CA ARG A 40 -0.06 -12.22 -21.12
C ARG A 40 -0.59 -11.43 -19.93
N ALA A 41 -0.62 -10.11 -20.06
CA ALA A 41 -1.21 -9.23 -19.07
C ALA A 41 -2.76 -9.25 -19.08
N GLY A 42 -3.39 -10.04 -19.97
CA GLY A 42 -4.85 -10.10 -20.11
C GLY A 42 -5.46 -8.80 -20.64
N VAL A 43 -4.68 -7.97 -21.33
CA VAL A 43 -5.12 -6.68 -21.85
C VAL A 43 -5.42 -6.81 -23.34
N PRO A 44 -6.61 -6.39 -23.81
CA PRO A 44 -7.02 -6.60 -25.19
C PRO A 44 -6.28 -5.71 -26.19
N MET A 45 -5.68 -4.60 -25.73
CA MET A 45 -5.02 -3.64 -26.59
C MET A 45 -3.77 -3.06 -25.93
N VAL A 46 -2.79 -2.73 -26.75
CA VAL A 46 -1.53 -2.09 -26.33
C VAL A 46 -1.11 -1.09 -27.39
N VAL A 47 -0.42 -0.04 -26.96
CA VAL A 47 0.27 0.90 -27.84
C VAL A 47 1.77 0.74 -27.62
N HIS A 48 2.51 0.51 -28.71
CA HIS A 48 3.97 0.54 -28.71
C HIS A 48 4.42 1.82 -29.42
N PHE A 49 5.12 2.70 -28.70
CA PHE A 49 5.63 3.95 -29.26
C PHE A 49 7.02 3.75 -29.85
N GLN A 50 7.15 3.71 -31.18
CA GLN A 50 8.46 3.69 -31.84
C GLN A 50 8.99 5.13 -32.01
N GLU A 51 10.16 5.42 -31.46
CA GLU A 51 10.89 6.66 -31.73
C GLU A 51 11.87 6.48 -32.92
N PRO A 52 12.32 7.58 -33.56
CA PRO A 52 13.18 7.51 -34.74
C PRO A 52 14.48 6.72 -34.55
N ASP A 53 15.04 6.74 -33.34
CA ASP A 53 16.31 6.07 -33.00
C ASP A 53 16.11 4.69 -32.35
N ASP A 54 14.87 4.24 -32.16
CA ASP A 54 14.60 2.94 -31.56
C ASP A 54 14.99 1.80 -32.52
N PRO A 55 15.63 0.73 -32.01
CA PRO A 55 15.85 -0.47 -32.80
C PRO A 55 14.51 -1.12 -33.19
N ILE A 56 14.50 -1.83 -34.32
CA ILE A 56 13.36 -2.68 -34.72
C ILE A 56 13.22 -3.86 -33.75
N GLY A 57 14.36 -4.41 -33.32
CA GLY A 57 14.41 -5.50 -32.35
C GLY A 57 14.04 -5.03 -30.95
N HIS A 58 13.34 -5.88 -30.21
CA HIS A 58 13.01 -5.68 -28.81
C HIS A 58 14.29 -5.55 -27.98
N ASP A 59 14.48 -4.36 -27.42
CA ASP A 59 15.47 -4.07 -26.39
C ASP A 59 14.77 -3.99 -25.02
N PRO A 60 15.04 -4.91 -24.08
CA PRO A 60 14.45 -4.86 -22.75
C PRO A 60 14.82 -3.60 -21.94
N ALA A 61 15.87 -2.86 -22.35
CA ALA A 61 16.25 -1.61 -21.70
C ALA A 61 15.36 -0.42 -22.09
N VAL A 62 14.54 -0.55 -23.13
CA VAL A 62 13.71 0.56 -23.67
C VAL A 62 12.22 0.21 -23.57
N ASP A 63 11.53 0.78 -22.57
CA ASP A 63 10.10 0.53 -22.36
C ASP A 63 9.20 1.51 -23.16
N ARG A 64 8.80 1.05 -24.35
CA ARG A 64 7.89 1.76 -25.27
C ARG A 64 6.43 1.33 -25.16
N LEU A 65 6.13 0.41 -24.24
CA LEU A 65 4.84 -0.26 -24.18
C LEU A 65 3.88 0.48 -23.24
N ARG A 66 2.67 0.76 -23.72
CA ARG A 66 1.56 1.28 -22.92
C ARG A 66 0.33 0.39 -23.06
N LEU A 67 -0.05 -0.30 -21.99
CA LEU A 67 -1.23 -1.16 -21.96
C LEU A 67 -2.50 -0.31 -22.02
N VAL A 68 -3.43 -0.66 -22.92
CA VAL A 68 -4.71 0.03 -23.03
C VAL A 68 -5.83 -0.87 -22.50
N PRO A 69 -6.40 -0.55 -21.32
CA PRO A 69 -7.45 -1.37 -20.73
C PRO A 69 -8.70 -1.45 -21.61
N ALA A 70 -9.42 -2.57 -21.54
CA ALA A 70 -10.72 -2.71 -22.17
C ALA A 70 -11.69 -1.65 -21.64
N PRO A 71 -12.55 -1.05 -22.49
CA PRO A 71 -13.65 -0.22 -22.01
C PRO A 71 -14.58 -1.06 -21.11
N GLY A 72 -14.73 -0.66 -19.86
CA GLY A 72 -15.74 -1.21 -18.94
C GLY A 72 -15.48 -2.59 -18.33
N GLY A 73 -14.30 -3.20 -18.51
CA GLY A 73 -14.01 -4.57 -18.05
C GLY A 73 -12.88 -4.74 -17.03
N GLY A 74 -12.22 -3.66 -16.59
CA GLY A 74 -11.13 -3.75 -15.62
C GLY A 74 -11.61 -3.59 -14.17
N GLU A 75 -10.98 -4.32 -13.24
CA GLU A 75 -11.04 -3.98 -11.81
C GLU A 75 -10.82 -2.46 -11.60
N PRO A 76 -11.44 -1.84 -10.59
CA PRO A 76 -11.30 -0.41 -10.34
C PRO A 76 -9.82 -0.02 -10.23
N ARG A 77 -9.28 0.69 -11.23
CA ARG A 77 -7.90 1.18 -11.23
C ARG A 77 -7.83 2.59 -10.64
N PRO A 78 -6.66 2.99 -10.10
CA PRO A 78 -6.43 4.39 -9.77
C PRO A 78 -6.56 5.28 -11.01
N ALA A 79 -6.82 6.58 -10.76
CA ALA A 79 -6.75 7.62 -11.77
C ALA A 79 -5.36 7.64 -12.44
N ARG A 80 -5.31 8.14 -13.68
CA ARG A 80 -4.12 8.06 -14.53
C ARG A 80 -2.89 8.67 -13.85
N GLU A 81 -3.05 9.83 -13.22
CA GLU A 81 -2.00 10.59 -12.56
C GLU A 81 -1.38 9.78 -11.40
N VAL A 82 -2.20 9.03 -10.68
CA VAL A 82 -1.75 8.16 -9.57
C VAL A 82 -1.01 6.93 -10.10
N ARG A 83 -1.43 6.40 -11.25
CA ARG A 83 -0.70 5.30 -11.90
C ARG A 83 0.66 5.76 -12.40
N GLU A 84 0.72 6.90 -13.09
CA GLU A 84 1.98 7.49 -13.57
C GLU A 84 2.93 7.78 -12.41
N PHE A 85 2.44 8.39 -11.33
CA PHE A 85 3.19 8.60 -10.10
C PHE A 85 3.76 7.30 -9.52
N ALA A 86 2.95 6.25 -9.43
CA ALA A 86 3.40 4.97 -8.89
C ALA A 86 4.42 4.29 -9.81
N GLU A 87 4.17 4.26 -11.12
CA GLU A 87 5.07 3.63 -12.09
C GLU A 87 6.41 4.38 -12.20
N GLN A 88 6.43 5.69 -12.01
CA GLN A 88 7.67 6.46 -11.89
C GLN A 88 8.48 6.05 -10.66
N ALA A 89 7.81 5.66 -9.57
CA ALA A 89 8.47 5.30 -8.32
C ALA A 89 8.97 3.84 -8.29
N VAL A 90 8.23 2.90 -8.88
CA VAL A 90 8.51 1.45 -8.74
C VAL A 90 8.74 0.73 -10.06
N GLY A 91 8.70 1.44 -11.19
CA GLY A 91 8.71 0.84 -12.51
C GLY A 91 7.34 0.34 -12.93
N ARG A 92 7.29 -0.36 -14.06
CA ARG A 92 6.03 -0.73 -14.73
C ARG A 92 5.17 -1.66 -13.87
N ILE A 93 3.92 -1.26 -13.64
CA ILE A 93 2.93 -2.03 -12.90
C ILE A 93 2.04 -2.78 -13.89
N THR A 94 1.96 -4.10 -13.73
CA THR A 94 1.19 -4.97 -14.62
C THR A 94 -0.19 -5.31 -14.08
N ALA A 95 -0.37 -5.28 -12.76
CA ALA A 95 -1.64 -5.56 -12.11
C ALA A 95 -1.95 -4.59 -10.98
N TRP A 96 -3.23 -4.23 -10.88
CA TRP A 96 -3.79 -3.38 -9.84
C TRP A 96 -5.01 -4.09 -9.26
N THR A 97 -5.06 -4.23 -7.95
CA THR A 97 -6.22 -4.80 -7.24
C THR A 97 -6.68 -3.81 -6.19
N ASP A 98 -7.95 -3.39 -6.26
CA ASP A 98 -8.56 -2.54 -5.23
C ASP A 98 -8.73 -3.34 -3.94
N VAL A 99 -8.08 -2.87 -2.88
CA VAL A 99 -8.11 -3.46 -1.53
C VAL A 99 -8.63 -2.44 -0.51
N SER A 100 -9.32 -1.41 -0.99
CA SER A 100 -9.94 -0.39 -0.16
C SER A 100 -11.02 -1.00 0.73
N TRP A 101 -11.13 -0.50 1.96
CA TRP A 101 -12.28 -0.80 2.79
C TRP A 101 -13.52 -0.13 2.23
N ALA A 102 -14.63 -0.87 2.13
CA ALA A 102 -15.89 -0.43 1.51
C ALA A 102 -16.58 0.81 2.15
N ARG A 103 -15.99 1.39 3.21
CA ARG A 103 -16.63 2.39 4.07
C ARG A 103 -15.82 3.69 4.24
N THR A 104 -14.61 3.77 3.71
CA THR A 104 -13.70 4.90 3.94
C THR A 104 -13.47 5.75 2.70
N ALA A 105 -13.29 7.05 2.91
CA ALA A 105 -12.96 8.01 1.86
C ALA A 105 -11.48 7.93 1.40
N SER A 106 -10.67 7.07 2.02
CA SER A 106 -9.35 6.67 1.54
C SER A 106 -9.47 5.48 0.59
N ARG A 107 -8.60 5.42 -0.42
CA ARG A 107 -8.53 4.31 -1.36
C ARG A 107 -7.16 3.69 -1.34
N VAL A 108 -7.10 2.36 -1.43
CA VAL A 108 -5.86 1.59 -1.39
C VAL A 108 -5.88 0.55 -2.50
N TRP A 109 -4.81 0.51 -3.27
CA TRP A 109 -4.60 -0.52 -4.28
C TRP A 109 -3.33 -1.30 -4.00
N ARG A 110 -3.40 -2.61 -4.23
CA ARG A 110 -2.24 -3.48 -4.34
C ARG A 110 -1.74 -3.43 -5.79
N ALA A 111 -0.50 -2.99 -5.99
CA ALA A 111 0.18 -2.91 -7.27
C ALA A 111 1.24 -4.01 -7.39
N GLN A 112 1.36 -4.61 -8.58
CA GLN A 112 2.35 -5.65 -8.86
C GLN A 112 3.05 -5.44 -10.20
N ASP A 113 4.36 -5.69 -10.25
CA ASP A 113 5.11 -5.72 -11.51
C ASP A 113 5.14 -7.15 -12.11
N ALA A 114 5.85 -7.31 -13.23
CA ALA A 114 6.03 -8.62 -13.88
C ALA A 114 7.02 -9.53 -13.13
N SER A 115 7.86 -8.98 -12.25
CA SER A 115 8.92 -9.70 -11.53
C SER A 115 8.46 -10.28 -10.18
N GLY A 116 7.24 -9.93 -9.75
CA GLY A 116 6.66 -10.36 -8.47
C GLY A 116 6.83 -9.31 -7.35
N GLY A 117 7.35 -8.13 -7.66
CA GLY A 117 7.35 -6.98 -6.75
C GLY A 117 5.93 -6.57 -6.38
N VAL A 118 5.71 -6.22 -5.11
CA VAL A 118 4.40 -5.86 -4.57
C VAL A 118 4.50 -4.55 -3.79
N TRP A 119 3.61 -3.61 -4.12
CA TRP A 119 3.48 -2.32 -3.46
C TRP A 119 2.02 -2.03 -3.13
N PHE A 120 1.82 -1.11 -2.19
CA PHE A 120 0.52 -0.55 -1.88
C PHE A 120 0.51 0.93 -2.23
N VAL A 121 -0.50 1.36 -2.98
CA VAL A 121 -0.71 2.76 -3.33
C VAL A 121 -1.95 3.24 -2.61
N LYS A 122 -1.78 4.26 -1.76
CA LYS A 122 -2.84 4.77 -0.89
C LYS A 122 -3.10 6.24 -1.18
N ILE A 123 -4.37 6.58 -1.38
CA ILE A 123 -4.85 7.97 -1.51
C ILE A 123 -5.59 8.33 -0.23
N HIS A 124 -5.19 9.44 0.38
CA HIS A 124 -5.75 9.90 1.64
C HIS A 124 -6.93 10.85 1.42
N GLN A 125 -7.86 10.82 2.37
CA GLN A 125 -9.07 11.64 2.32
C GLN A 125 -8.82 13.15 2.49
N ASN A 126 -7.73 13.57 3.13
CA ASN A 126 -7.34 14.97 3.32
C ASN A 126 -5.84 15.12 3.62
N ASP A 127 -5.36 16.36 3.55
CA ASP A 127 -3.94 16.69 3.72
C ASP A 127 -3.41 16.36 5.12
N ARG A 128 -4.28 16.38 6.13
CA ARG A 128 -3.89 16.04 7.51
C ARG A 128 -3.51 14.58 7.64
N PHE A 129 -4.33 13.67 7.09
CA PHE A 129 -4.03 12.23 7.12
C PHE A 129 -2.81 11.91 6.27
N HIS A 130 -2.72 12.51 5.08
CA HIS A 130 -1.53 12.38 4.23
C HIS A 130 -0.25 12.84 4.94
N GLY A 131 -0.28 14.03 5.54
CA GLY A 131 0.88 14.60 6.23
C GLY A 131 1.33 13.77 7.43
N ARG A 132 0.39 13.18 8.18
CA ARG A 132 0.69 12.30 9.31
C ARG A 132 1.35 11.01 8.90
N GLU A 133 0.77 10.33 7.91
CA GLU A 133 1.32 9.06 7.42
C GLU A 133 2.71 9.28 6.78
N VAL A 134 2.87 10.32 5.97
CA VAL A 134 4.18 10.68 5.40
C VAL A 134 5.21 11.02 6.47
N ALA A 135 4.84 11.81 7.48
CA ALA A 135 5.75 12.13 8.58
C ALA A 135 6.12 10.86 9.36
N ALA A 136 5.15 10.01 9.68
CA ALA A 136 5.42 8.76 10.40
C ALA A 136 6.38 7.85 9.63
N LEU A 137 6.11 7.64 8.35
CA LEU A 137 6.90 6.75 7.50
C LEU A 137 8.31 7.28 7.18
N ARG A 138 8.52 8.60 7.25
CA ARG A 138 9.84 9.21 7.10
C ARG A 138 10.63 9.24 8.41
N ASP A 139 9.95 9.54 9.52
CA ASP A 139 10.65 9.99 10.73
C ASP A 139 10.87 8.86 11.73
N TRP A 140 9.87 8.01 11.98
CA TRP A 140 9.96 7.04 13.09
C TRP A 140 9.70 5.58 12.71
N VAL A 141 8.89 5.31 11.67
CA VAL A 141 8.67 3.93 11.20
C VAL A 141 9.97 3.21 10.80
N PRO A 142 10.97 3.87 10.17
CA PRO A 142 12.26 3.21 9.88
C PRO A 142 12.97 2.69 11.14
N GLY A 143 12.76 3.32 12.30
CA GLY A 143 13.32 2.92 13.59
C GLY A 143 12.71 1.65 14.19
N LEU A 144 11.62 1.12 13.61
CA LEU A 144 10.92 -0.06 14.14
C LEU A 144 11.55 -1.40 13.73
N GLY A 145 12.72 -1.39 13.08
CA GLY A 145 13.44 -2.61 12.72
C GLY A 145 12.73 -3.44 11.64
N GLY A 146 12.10 -2.79 10.67
CA GLY A 146 11.38 -3.47 9.58
C GLY A 146 9.97 -3.95 9.94
N ALA A 147 9.45 -3.57 11.10
CA ALA A 147 8.08 -3.91 11.50
C ALA A 147 7.00 -3.13 10.72
N GLY A 148 7.35 -2.03 10.05
CA GLY A 148 6.42 -1.25 9.24
C GLY A 148 6.76 -1.26 7.75
N PRO A 149 5.86 -0.73 6.89
CA PRO A 149 6.16 -0.49 5.49
C PRO A 149 7.23 0.58 5.34
N ARG A 150 7.97 0.52 4.24
CA ARG A 150 8.84 1.61 3.80
C ARG A 150 8.09 2.50 2.81
N LEU A 151 8.17 3.81 3.02
CA LEU A 151 7.73 4.80 2.04
C LEU A 151 8.66 4.78 0.83
N VAL A 152 8.10 4.49 -0.34
CA VAL A 152 8.82 4.53 -1.62
C VAL A 152 8.69 5.92 -2.25
N ALA A 153 7.47 6.45 -2.30
CA ALA A 153 7.20 7.79 -2.84
C ALA A 153 5.97 8.41 -2.16
N ALA A 154 5.92 9.74 -2.14
CA ALA A 154 4.78 10.51 -1.66
C ALA A 154 4.54 11.72 -2.57
N ASP A 155 3.28 12.00 -2.87
CA ASP A 155 2.85 13.20 -3.60
C ASP A 155 1.72 13.89 -2.83
N ALA A 156 1.97 15.13 -2.42
CA ALA A 156 1.04 15.91 -1.61
C ALA A 156 -0.16 16.43 -2.43
N GLY A 157 0.02 16.72 -3.73
CA GLY A 157 -1.05 17.20 -4.60
C GLY A 157 -2.08 16.11 -4.90
N LEU A 158 -1.60 14.89 -5.10
CA LEU A 158 -2.43 13.69 -5.25
C LEU A 158 -2.91 13.12 -3.90
N ARG A 159 -2.34 13.59 -2.78
CA ARG A 159 -2.47 12.99 -1.44
C ARG A 159 -2.18 11.49 -1.46
N ALA A 160 -1.19 11.09 -2.27
CA ALA A 160 -0.90 9.70 -2.58
C ALA A 160 0.45 9.28 -1.98
N VAL A 161 0.55 8.02 -1.55
CA VAL A 161 1.81 7.38 -1.15
C VAL A 161 1.96 6.02 -1.81
N VAL A 162 3.20 5.62 -2.08
CA VAL A 162 3.58 4.27 -2.51
C VAL A 162 4.39 3.63 -1.39
N LEU A 163 3.95 2.48 -0.92
CA LEU A 163 4.53 1.74 0.21
C LEU A 163 4.98 0.36 -0.24
N THR A 164 6.05 -0.15 0.37
CA THR A 164 6.40 -1.58 0.23
C THR A 164 5.32 -2.45 0.85
N ALA A 165 5.10 -3.64 0.29
CA ALA A 165 4.27 -4.64 0.94
C ALA A 165 4.83 -5.03 2.32
N VAL A 166 3.92 -5.25 3.27
CA VAL A 166 4.22 -5.77 4.60
C VAL A 166 3.61 -7.16 4.67
N GLU A 167 4.45 -8.18 4.81
CA GLU A 167 3.98 -9.55 4.85
C GLU A 167 3.27 -9.87 6.16
N GLY A 168 2.19 -10.64 6.09
CA GLY A 168 1.53 -11.16 7.27
C GLY A 168 0.02 -11.11 7.17
N ARG A 169 -0.63 -11.66 8.19
CA ARG A 169 -2.09 -11.69 8.31
C ARG A 169 -2.53 -10.81 9.48
N PRO A 170 -3.61 -10.02 9.34
CA PRO A 170 -4.14 -9.25 10.45
C PRO A 170 -4.42 -10.13 11.66
N LEU A 171 -4.10 -9.64 12.86
CA LEU A 171 -4.44 -10.32 14.12
C LEU A 171 -5.95 -10.29 14.39
N HIS A 172 -6.68 -9.37 13.78
CA HIS A 172 -8.13 -9.28 13.92
C HIS A 172 -8.83 -10.58 13.49
N GLY A 173 -9.59 -11.17 14.40
CA GLY A 173 -10.31 -12.43 14.17
C GLY A 173 -9.41 -13.68 14.21
N MET A 174 -8.13 -13.56 14.54
CA MET A 174 -7.23 -14.70 14.67
C MET A 174 -7.48 -15.43 15.99
N ALA A 175 -7.89 -16.70 15.91
CA ALA A 175 -8.00 -17.57 17.07
C ALA A 175 -6.63 -18.19 17.38
N LEU A 176 -6.07 -17.90 18.56
CA LEU A 176 -4.78 -18.39 19.01
C LEU A 176 -4.94 -19.21 20.29
N PRO A 177 -4.15 -20.29 20.48
CA PRO A 177 -4.01 -20.93 21.78
C PRO A 177 -3.52 -19.93 22.84
N SER A 178 -3.94 -20.08 24.09
CA SER A 178 -3.69 -19.10 25.16
C SER A 178 -2.21 -18.77 25.38
N ASP A 179 -1.30 -19.72 25.19
CA ASP A 179 0.14 -19.46 25.34
C ASP A 179 0.71 -18.63 24.19
N GLU A 180 0.16 -18.79 22.99
CA GLU A 180 0.53 -18.03 21.81
C GLU A 180 -0.05 -16.62 21.84
N GLU A 181 -1.30 -16.49 22.30
CA GLU A 181 -1.94 -15.20 22.56
C GLU A 181 -1.11 -14.38 23.56
N ARG A 182 -0.69 -14.97 24.68
CA ARG A 182 0.20 -14.29 25.66
C ARG A 182 1.50 -13.81 25.04
N ARG A 183 2.13 -14.62 24.17
CA ARG A 183 3.36 -14.23 23.45
C ARG A 183 3.09 -13.07 22.48
N VAL A 184 1.97 -13.12 21.77
CA VAL A 184 1.56 -12.04 20.85
C VAL A 184 1.34 -10.74 21.61
N PHE A 185 0.59 -10.74 22.71
CA PHE A 185 0.36 -9.51 23.49
C PHE A 185 1.64 -8.95 24.14
N ARG A 186 2.58 -9.83 24.54
CA ARG A 186 3.92 -9.38 24.95
C ARG A 186 4.66 -8.69 23.80
N ALA A 187 4.66 -9.28 22.61
CA ALA A 187 5.28 -8.68 21.43
C ALA A 187 4.60 -7.37 21.00
N ILE A 188 3.28 -7.23 21.19
CA ILE A 188 2.55 -5.96 20.98
C ILE A 188 3.08 -4.90 21.95
N GLY A 189 3.25 -5.25 23.23
CA GLY A 189 3.84 -4.35 24.24
C GLY A 189 5.27 -3.91 23.87
N GLU A 190 6.11 -4.85 23.43
CA GLU A 190 7.47 -4.55 22.98
C GLU A 190 7.49 -3.64 21.74
N LEU A 191 6.63 -3.89 20.75
CA LEU A 191 6.48 -3.02 19.59
C LEU A 191 5.99 -1.62 20.00
N THR A 192 5.02 -1.55 20.91
CA THR A 192 4.48 -0.28 21.42
C THR A 192 5.57 0.52 22.15
N ALA A 193 6.40 -0.14 22.95
CA ALA A 193 7.53 0.49 23.62
C ALA A 193 8.54 1.07 22.61
N ARG A 194 8.82 0.36 21.50
CA ARG A 194 9.67 0.90 20.41
C ARG A 194 9.05 2.11 19.73
N ILE A 195 7.73 2.10 19.51
CA ILE A 195 7.02 3.27 18.98
C ILE A 195 7.16 4.44 19.95
N HIS A 196 6.92 4.23 21.24
CA HIS A 196 7.00 5.29 22.25
C HIS A 196 8.42 5.87 22.40
N ALA A 197 9.45 5.04 22.22
CA ALA A 197 10.85 5.46 22.26
C ALA A 197 11.32 6.18 20.99
N SER A 198 10.45 6.33 19.98
CA SER A 198 10.79 7.04 18.74
C SER A 198 10.94 8.54 18.97
N PRO A 199 11.79 9.23 18.18
CA PRO A 199 12.04 10.65 18.37
C PRO A 199 10.77 11.47 18.17
N LEU A 200 10.49 12.33 19.15
CA LEU A 200 9.42 13.31 19.05
C LEU A 200 9.82 14.47 18.13
N PRO A 201 8.85 15.14 17.46
CA PRO A 201 9.13 16.39 16.77
C PRO A 201 9.60 17.46 17.78
N PRO A 202 10.46 18.41 17.36
CA PRO A 202 11.04 19.42 18.27
C PRO A 202 10.02 20.26 19.06
N ALA A 203 8.82 20.42 18.52
CA ALA A 203 7.72 21.17 19.12
C ALA A 203 6.87 20.34 20.10
N ALA A 204 7.20 19.07 20.34
CA ALA A 204 6.41 18.24 21.23
C ALA A 204 6.57 18.73 22.68
N PRO A 205 5.46 18.82 23.43
CA PRO A 205 5.55 19.04 24.87
C PRO A 205 6.35 17.87 25.47
N GLY A 206 7.25 18.12 26.41
CA GLY A 206 7.95 17.03 27.12
C GLY A 206 6.97 16.30 28.05
N THR A 207 7.09 16.52 29.35
CA THR A 207 6.07 16.09 30.31
C THR A 207 4.98 17.15 30.43
N ALA A 208 3.72 16.77 30.25
CA ALA A 208 2.59 17.68 30.34
C ALA A 208 1.47 17.12 31.23
N PRO A 209 0.72 17.98 31.94
CA PRO A 209 -0.47 17.55 32.66
C PRO A 209 -1.51 16.99 31.69
N VAL A 210 -2.30 16.03 32.17
CA VAL A 210 -3.42 15.50 31.39
C VAL A 210 -4.50 16.58 31.29
N VAL A 211 -4.78 17.03 30.08
CA VAL A 211 -5.81 18.04 29.80
C VAL A 211 -7.14 17.38 29.39
N PRO A 212 -8.29 18.01 29.67
CA PRO A 212 -9.58 17.52 29.18
C PRO A 212 -9.56 17.32 27.67
N CYS A 213 -10.23 16.27 27.20
CA CYS A 213 -10.32 15.96 25.78
C CYS A 213 -11.03 17.11 25.04
N ALA A 214 -10.29 17.92 24.30
CA ALA A 214 -10.82 19.06 23.54
C ALA A 214 -11.88 18.67 22.49
N LYS A 215 -11.98 17.37 22.15
CA LYS A 215 -12.96 16.82 21.22
C LYS A 215 -14.19 16.21 21.91
N LEU A 216 -14.27 16.27 23.25
CA LEU A 216 -15.31 15.62 24.03
C LEU A 216 -16.72 15.98 23.53
N GLU A 217 -17.05 17.28 23.48
CA GLU A 217 -18.39 17.74 23.08
C GLU A 217 -18.75 17.27 21.68
N ARG A 218 -17.84 17.42 20.72
CA ARG A 218 -18.04 16.94 19.34
C ARG A 218 -18.32 15.44 19.28
N HIS A 219 -17.66 14.64 20.12
CA HIS A 219 -17.88 13.19 20.16
C HIS A 219 -19.19 12.83 20.88
N LEU A 220 -19.53 13.54 21.96
CA LEU A 220 -20.82 13.38 22.63
C LEU A 220 -21.98 13.75 21.70
N ASP A 221 -21.90 14.87 20.98
CA ASP A 221 -22.92 15.32 20.04
C ASP A 221 -23.27 14.24 19.00
N GLY A 222 -22.25 13.57 18.45
CA GLY A 222 -22.45 12.47 17.50
C GLY A 222 -22.93 11.17 18.14
N ALA A 223 -22.63 10.94 19.42
CA ALA A 223 -22.97 9.72 20.13
C ALA A 223 -24.33 9.77 20.83
N ARG A 224 -24.84 10.96 21.19
CA ARG A 224 -26.08 11.16 21.97
C ARG A 224 -27.27 10.28 21.54
N PRO A 225 -27.57 10.11 20.24
CA PRO A 225 -28.67 9.23 19.81
C PRO A 225 -28.52 7.76 20.21
N HIS A 226 -27.33 7.34 20.59
CA HIS A 226 -26.96 5.96 20.93
C HIS A 226 -26.66 5.75 22.41
N LEU A 227 -26.71 6.81 23.23
CA LEU A 227 -26.39 6.75 24.65
C LEU A 227 -27.59 6.26 25.47
N ARG A 228 -27.31 5.42 26.46
CA ARG A 228 -28.27 5.06 27.50
C ARG A 228 -28.31 6.16 28.57
N PRO A 229 -29.41 6.25 29.36
CA PRO A 229 -29.43 7.12 30.53
C PRO A 229 -28.20 6.85 31.42
N GLY A 230 -27.46 7.90 31.78
CA GLY A 230 -26.23 7.82 32.57
C GLY A 230 -24.91 7.76 31.79
N ASP A 231 -24.92 7.40 30.50
CA ASP A 231 -23.67 7.25 29.73
C ASP A 231 -22.95 8.59 29.51
N GLU A 232 -23.69 9.67 29.20
CA GLU A 232 -23.08 11.01 29.00
C GLU A 232 -22.43 11.52 30.30
N GLU A 233 -23.12 11.35 31.43
CA GLU A 233 -22.63 11.72 32.76
C GLU A 233 -21.37 10.92 33.12
N TYR A 234 -21.38 9.62 32.85
CA TYR A 234 -20.21 8.76 33.03
C TYR A 234 -19.02 9.20 32.18
N VAL A 235 -19.22 9.46 30.88
CA VAL A 235 -18.14 9.92 29.99
C VAL A 235 -17.56 11.26 30.46
N ARG A 236 -18.43 12.21 30.84
CA ARG A 236 -18.00 13.50 31.41
C ARG A 236 -17.21 13.30 32.69
N TRP A 237 -17.67 12.43 33.58
CA TRP A 237 -16.97 12.08 34.81
C TRP A 237 -15.60 11.44 34.54
N VAL A 238 -15.48 10.52 33.58
CA VAL A 238 -14.19 9.92 33.20
C VAL A 238 -13.21 10.98 32.69
N VAL A 239 -13.65 11.87 31.79
CA VAL A 239 -12.78 12.93 31.26
C VAL A 239 -12.38 13.94 32.33
N ALA A 240 -13.32 14.31 33.21
CA ALA A 240 -13.01 15.17 34.35
C ALA A 240 -12.04 14.50 35.32
N SER A 241 -12.19 13.20 35.58
CA SER A 241 -11.31 12.44 36.47
C SER A 241 -9.90 12.29 35.91
N ALA A 242 -9.76 12.23 34.58
CA ALA A 242 -8.47 12.07 33.91
C ALA A 242 -7.49 13.21 34.22
N VAL A 243 -7.96 14.42 34.53
CA VAL A 243 -7.09 15.57 34.86
C VAL A 243 -6.35 15.40 36.18
N HIS A 244 -6.78 14.45 37.02
CA HIS A 244 -6.13 14.10 38.28
C HIS A 244 -5.04 13.03 38.12
N LEU A 245 -4.87 12.48 36.92
CA LEU A 245 -3.77 11.58 36.63
C LEU A 245 -2.44 12.33 36.69
N PRO A 246 -1.35 11.64 37.06
CA PRO A 246 -0.03 12.25 37.03
C PRO A 246 0.31 12.75 35.62
N PRO A 247 1.14 13.80 35.49
CA PRO A 247 1.63 14.25 34.20
C PRO A 247 2.19 13.10 33.38
N VAL A 248 1.86 13.09 32.10
CA VAL A 248 2.31 12.07 31.15
C VAL A 248 3.45 12.63 30.31
N GLU A 249 4.46 11.81 30.10
CA GLU A 249 5.49 12.08 29.11
C GLU A 249 4.87 11.95 27.71
N ALA A 250 5.09 12.95 26.86
CA ALA A 250 4.72 12.82 25.47
C ALA A 250 5.61 11.78 24.82
N VAL A 251 4.98 10.92 24.02
CA VAL A 251 5.65 9.89 23.24
C VAL A 251 5.01 9.84 21.86
N VAL A 252 5.74 9.34 20.88
CA VAL A 252 5.13 9.01 19.58
C VAL A 252 4.07 7.93 19.83
N THR A 253 2.89 8.11 19.24
CA THR A 253 1.82 7.12 19.29
C THR A 253 1.35 6.79 17.89
N HIS A 254 0.96 5.55 17.67
CA HIS A 254 0.34 5.15 16.39
C HIS A 254 -1.02 5.81 16.15
N GLY A 255 -1.76 6.16 17.22
CA GLY A 255 -3.08 6.78 17.13
C GLY A 255 -4.23 5.80 16.87
N ASP A 256 -3.98 4.69 16.16
CA ASP A 256 -4.97 3.62 15.91
C ASP A 256 -4.37 2.21 16.07
N LEU A 257 -3.73 1.96 17.21
CA LEU A 257 -3.08 0.67 17.50
C LEU A 257 -4.12 -0.41 17.83
N GLN A 258 -4.70 -1.02 16.79
CA GLN A 258 -5.74 -2.05 16.92
C GLN A 258 -5.33 -3.34 16.21
N LEU A 259 -5.91 -4.48 16.59
CA LEU A 259 -5.55 -5.80 16.04
C LEU A 259 -5.71 -5.91 14.51
N ARG A 260 -6.52 -5.05 13.88
CA ARG A 260 -6.65 -5.00 12.41
C ARG A 260 -5.43 -4.39 11.71
N ASN A 261 -4.71 -3.52 12.41
CA ASN A 261 -3.53 -2.80 11.91
C ASN A 261 -2.23 -3.51 12.31
N LEU A 262 -2.34 -4.60 13.07
CA LEU A 262 -1.23 -5.47 13.45
C LEU A 262 -1.25 -6.74 12.60
N LEU A 263 -0.16 -6.99 11.89
CA LEU A 263 0.03 -8.17 11.06
C LEU A 263 0.96 -9.15 11.76
N ARG A 264 0.67 -10.45 11.64
CA ARG A 264 1.56 -11.52 12.06
C ARG A 264 2.19 -12.17 10.84
N GLY A 265 3.52 -12.16 10.76
CA GLY A 265 4.26 -12.86 9.71
C GLY A 265 4.29 -14.37 9.91
N GLY A 266 4.70 -15.09 8.87
CA GLY A 266 4.92 -16.55 8.94
C GLY A 266 6.05 -16.94 9.89
N ASP A 267 6.99 -16.02 10.13
CA ASP A 267 8.05 -16.09 11.13
C ASP A 267 7.58 -15.80 12.56
N GLY A 268 6.30 -15.47 12.75
CA GLY A 268 5.71 -15.11 14.03
C GLY A 268 6.01 -13.67 14.48
N THR A 269 6.75 -12.88 13.70
CA THR A 269 7.04 -11.48 14.04
C THR A 269 5.81 -10.61 13.81
N LEU A 270 5.68 -9.57 14.67
CA LEU A 270 4.62 -8.60 14.54
C LEU A 270 5.06 -7.42 13.67
N ARG A 271 4.16 -7.04 12.78
CA ARG A 271 4.28 -5.90 11.89
C ARG A 271 3.07 -4.99 12.08
N ILE A 272 3.20 -3.74 11.67
CA ILE A 272 2.19 -2.70 11.87
C ILE A 272 2.02 -1.88 10.59
N ILE A 273 0.78 -1.51 10.31
CA ILE A 273 0.36 -0.74 9.14
C ILE A 273 -0.60 0.37 9.55
N ASP A 274 -0.85 1.31 8.64
CA ASP A 274 -1.86 2.39 8.75
C ASP A 274 -1.52 3.50 9.76
N PHE A 275 -0.60 4.40 9.37
CA PHE A 275 0.02 5.42 10.24
C PHE A 275 -0.63 6.82 10.16
N GLU A 276 -1.95 6.87 9.92
CA GLU A 276 -2.76 8.09 9.69
C GLU A 276 -3.08 8.97 10.93
#